data_AF-A0A349YDW6-F1
#
_entry.id   AF-A0A349YDW6-F1
#
_cell.length_a   1.000
_cell.length_b   1.000
_cell.length_c   1.000
_cell.angle_alpha   90.00
_cell.angle_beta   90.00
_cell.angle_gamma   90.00
#
_symmetry.space_group_name_H-M   'P 1'
#
loop_
_entity.id
_entity.type
_entity.pdbx_description
1 polymer ?
#
loop_
_entity_poly.entity_id
_entity_poly.type
_entity_poly.pdbx_seq_one_letter_code
_entity_poly.pdbx_strand_id
1 'polypeptide(L)'
;MAMFGAKSAVSAEELRVLSSEGQLSSDLGGTQAARMDFNFGTVKAWLRDDGQWKIEGDVTHRSGLCGSYQLGIQFGTGSPGCANVRWLSAPKFATKRLQCNGAGVFHSGGDYSFIAKQSFDEINCAQRVIKCKGKCN
;
A
#
# COMPACT_ATOMS: atom_id res chain seq x y z
N MET A 1 34.52 13.34 30.58
CA MET A 1 34.72 12.69 29.28
C MET A 1 33.41 12.77 28.51
N ALA A 2 33.27 13.71 27.57
CA ALA A 2 32.04 13.89 26.81
C ALA A 2 32.04 12.91 25.62
N MET A 3 31.11 11.96 25.61
CA MET A 3 30.88 11.09 24.46
C MET A 3 29.96 11.82 23.47
N PHE A 4 30.56 12.59 22.56
CA PHE A 4 29.90 13.06 21.35
C PHE A 4 29.72 11.88 20.40
N GLY A 5 28.64 11.14 20.58
CA GLY A 5 28.19 10.12 19.62
C GLY A 5 27.49 10.79 18.45
N ALA A 6 28.12 10.77 17.29
CA ALA A 6 27.60 11.27 16.02
C ALA A 6 26.18 10.73 15.76
N LYS A 7 25.18 11.62 15.73
CA LYS A 7 23.87 11.33 15.15
C LYS A 7 24.06 11.25 13.63
N SER A 8 24.36 10.05 13.13
CA SER A 8 24.30 9.76 11.70
C SER A 8 22.94 10.22 11.18
N ALA A 9 22.94 11.26 10.35
CA ALA A 9 21.80 11.68 9.55
C ALA A 9 21.59 10.65 8.43
N VAL A 10 21.28 9.41 8.78
CA VAL A 10 20.71 8.46 7.84
C VAL A 10 19.32 9.00 7.54
N SER A 11 19.04 9.28 6.27
CA SER A 11 17.69 9.58 5.79
C SER A 11 16.73 8.56 6.39
N ALA A 12 15.99 8.95 7.43
CA ALA A 12 15.06 8.08 8.12
C ALA A 12 13.98 7.68 7.12
N GLU A 13 14.04 6.44 6.66
CA GLU A 13 13.01 5.83 5.84
C GLU A 13 12.11 5.02 6.77
N GLU A 14 10.85 5.41 6.84
CA GLU A 14 9.83 4.72 7.63
C GLU A 14 8.90 3.96 6.69
N LEU A 15 8.60 2.71 7.01
CA LEU A 15 7.73 1.86 6.20
C LEU A 15 6.59 1.34 7.08
N ARG A 16 5.36 1.69 6.72
CA ARG A 16 4.14 1.26 7.41
C ARG A 16 3.38 0.29 6.53
N VAL A 17 3.17 -0.92 7.03
CA VAL A 17 2.41 -1.96 6.34
C VAL A 17 1.09 -2.23 7.05
N LEU A 18 0.06 -2.55 6.28
CA LEU A 18 -1.18 -3.10 6.79
C LEU A 18 -1.73 -4.10 5.77
N SER A 19 -2.00 -5.32 6.20
CA SER A 19 -2.56 -6.38 5.35
C SER A 19 -4.08 -6.39 5.43
N SER A 20 -4.72 -6.86 4.37
CA SER A 20 -6.17 -7.03 4.26
C SER A 20 -6.48 -8.20 3.34
N GLU A 21 -7.52 -8.94 3.68
CA GLU A 21 -8.06 -9.98 2.82
C GLU A 21 -8.84 -9.35 1.66
N GLY A 22 -8.79 -10.02 0.52
CA GLY A 22 -9.57 -9.66 -0.66
C GLY A 22 -11.00 -10.14 -0.49
N GLN A 23 -11.95 -9.23 -0.70
CA GLN A 23 -13.35 -9.58 -0.87
C GLN A 23 -13.67 -9.58 -2.37
N LEU A 24 -14.01 -10.75 -2.91
CA LEU A 24 -14.48 -10.87 -4.28
C LEU A 24 -15.83 -10.16 -4.43
N SER A 25 -15.87 -9.16 -5.31
CA SER A 25 -17.07 -8.53 -5.82
C SER A 25 -17.28 -9.05 -7.24
N SER A 26 -18.26 -9.92 -7.40
CA SER A 26 -18.75 -10.38 -8.70
C SER A 26 -20.24 -10.08 -8.74
N ASP A 27 -20.68 -9.18 -9.62
CA ASP A 27 -22.10 -8.89 -9.76
C ASP A 27 -22.80 -10.11 -10.38
N LEU A 28 -23.74 -10.68 -9.63
CA LEU A 28 -24.61 -11.80 -10.01
C LEU A 28 -25.60 -11.36 -11.12
N GLY A 29 -25.12 -11.05 -12.33
CA GLY A 29 -26.00 -10.80 -13.48
C GLY A 29 -25.51 -9.89 -14.59
N GLY A 30 -24.22 -9.54 -14.69
CA GLY A 30 -23.70 -8.69 -15.77
C GLY A 30 -22.26 -9.00 -16.16
N THR A 31 -21.86 -8.65 -17.38
CA THR A 31 -20.54 -8.88 -18.00
C THR A 31 -19.39 -8.08 -17.35
N GLN A 32 -19.46 -7.77 -16.06
CA GLN A 32 -18.46 -6.98 -15.37
C GLN A 32 -17.31 -7.89 -14.91
N ALA A 33 -16.09 -7.50 -15.26
CA ALA A 33 -14.85 -8.20 -14.91
C ALA A 33 -14.77 -8.48 -13.40
N ALA A 34 -14.26 -9.65 -13.01
CA ALA A 34 -14.14 -10.03 -11.61
C ALA A 34 -13.19 -9.04 -10.90
N ARG A 35 -13.56 -8.65 -9.68
CA ARG A 35 -12.81 -7.66 -8.89
C ARG A 35 -12.66 -8.13 -7.45
N MET A 36 -11.46 -8.00 -6.92
CA MET A 36 -11.18 -8.12 -5.49
C MET A 36 -11.01 -6.74 -4.88
N ASP A 37 -11.73 -6.47 -3.81
CA ASP A 37 -11.62 -5.26 -3.01
C ASP A 37 -10.86 -5.53 -1.71
N PHE A 38 -9.97 -4.62 -1.34
CA PHE A 38 -9.14 -4.69 -0.14
C PHE A 38 -9.36 -3.43 0.69
N ASN A 39 -9.60 -3.60 2.00
CA ASN A 39 -9.88 -2.49 2.90
C ASN A 39 -8.84 -2.43 4.04
N PHE A 40 -8.11 -1.32 4.09
CA PHE A 40 -7.06 -1.03 5.07
C PHE A 40 -7.46 0.11 6.03
N GLY A 41 -8.77 0.34 6.22
CA GLY A 41 -9.31 1.44 7.01
C GLY A 41 -9.43 2.72 6.17
N THR A 42 -8.53 3.68 6.37
CA THR A 42 -8.53 4.96 5.62
C THR A 42 -8.05 4.82 4.18
N VAL A 43 -7.55 3.64 3.81
CA VAL A 43 -7.06 3.32 2.47
C VAL A 43 -7.81 2.10 1.94
N LYS A 44 -8.23 2.19 0.68
CA LYS A 44 -8.91 1.12 -0.05
C LYS A 44 -8.15 0.82 -1.33
N ALA A 45 -8.22 -0.43 -1.77
CA ALA A 45 -7.66 -0.84 -3.04
C ALA A 45 -8.56 -1.86 -3.72
N TRP A 46 -8.37 -2.03 -5.02
CA TRP A 46 -8.97 -3.12 -5.77
C TRP A 46 -8.02 -3.66 -6.82
N LEU A 47 -8.21 -4.92 -7.19
CA LEU A 47 -7.54 -5.62 -8.28
C LEU A 47 -8.60 -6.28 -9.16
N ARG A 48 -8.50 -6.13 -10.49
CA ARG A 48 -9.32 -6.83 -11.48
C ARG A 48 -8.60 -8.05 -12.04
N ASP A 49 -9.38 -8.99 -12.56
CA ASP A 49 -8.91 -10.20 -13.25
C ASP A 49 -7.97 -9.91 -14.44
N ASP A 50 -8.14 -8.76 -15.09
CA ASP A 50 -7.26 -8.31 -16.16
C ASP A 50 -5.88 -7.83 -15.68
N GLY A 51 -5.68 -7.66 -14.36
CA GLY A 51 -4.45 -7.18 -13.73
C GLY A 51 -4.40 -5.68 -13.46
N GLN A 52 -5.43 -4.91 -13.81
CA GLN A 52 -5.56 -3.51 -13.41
C GLN A 52 -5.84 -3.42 -11.92
N TRP A 53 -5.18 -2.48 -11.25
CA TRP A 53 -5.42 -2.23 -9.85
C TRP A 53 -5.38 -0.73 -9.54
N LYS A 54 -6.04 -0.34 -8.45
CA LYS A 54 -6.01 1.02 -7.91
C LYS A 54 -5.89 0.97 -6.40
N ILE A 55 -5.22 1.96 -5.83
CA ILE A 55 -5.16 2.21 -4.39
C ILE A 55 -5.40 3.69 -4.10
N GLU A 56 -6.22 3.98 -3.10
CA GLU A 56 -6.51 5.34 -2.70
C GLU A 56 -6.86 5.48 -1.22
N GLY A 57 -6.62 6.66 -0.67
CA GLY A 57 -6.96 6.98 0.71
C GLY A 57 -6.06 8.04 1.33
N ASP A 58 -6.40 8.39 2.56
CA ASP A 58 -5.67 9.42 3.31
C ASP A 58 -4.40 8.86 3.96
N VAL A 59 -3.29 9.54 3.70
CA VAL A 59 -1.99 9.28 4.33
C VAL A 59 -1.73 10.39 5.33
N THR A 60 -1.68 10.05 6.63
CA THR A 60 -1.47 11.00 7.72
C THR A 60 0.01 11.26 7.98
N HIS A 61 0.37 12.54 7.94
CA HIS A 61 1.62 13.07 8.46
C HIS A 61 1.37 13.79 9.79
N ARG A 62 2.22 13.55 10.79
CA ARG A 62 2.12 14.11 12.15
C ARG A 62 3.29 15.00 12.54
N SER A 63 4.37 15.00 11.75
CA SER A 63 5.54 15.82 12.05
C SER A 63 5.27 17.30 11.77
N GLY A 64 5.92 18.18 12.52
CA GLY A 64 5.96 19.62 12.21
C GLY A 64 6.88 19.96 11.02
N LEU A 65 7.65 19.00 10.51
CA LEU A 65 8.61 19.16 9.41
C LEU A 65 8.21 18.29 8.22
N CYS A 66 8.67 18.62 7.02
CA CYS A 66 8.25 17.92 5.81
C CYS A 66 8.76 16.47 5.69
N GLY A 67 7.93 15.61 5.11
CA GLY A 67 8.24 14.25 4.67
C GLY A 67 7.63 13.90 3.32
N SER A 68 8.33 13.09 2.51
CA SER A 68 7.81 12.57 1.24
C SER A 68 7.19 11.21 1.47
N TYR A 69 5.90 11.07 1.20
CA TYR A 69 5.13 9.83 1.35
C TYR A 69 4.85 9.19 0.00
N GLN A 70 4.98 7.88 -0.07
CA GLN A 70 4.58 7.05 -1.20
C GLN A 70 3.55 6.04 -0.72
N LEU A 71 2.46 5.89 -1.45
CA LEU A 71 1.44 4.87 -1.20
C LEU A 71 1.56 3.79 -2.28
N GLY A 72 1.67 2.54 -1.84
CA GLY A 72 1.78 1.39 -2.70
C GLY A 72 1.02 0.17 -2.18
N ILE A 73 1.00 -0.86 -3.02
CA ILE A 73 0.34 -2.13 -2.73
C ILE A 73 1.24 -3.30 -3.12
N GLN A 74 1.02 -4.43 -2.46
CA GLN A 74 1.63 -5.71 -2.81
C GLN A 74 0.57 -6.80 -2.66
N PHE A 75 0.49 -7.70 -3.64
CA PHE A 75 -0.46 -8.80 -3.66
C PHE A 75 0.21 -10.12 -3.27
N GLY A 76 -0.55 -11.02 -2.66
CA GLY A 76 -0.05 -12.30 -2.18
C GLY A 76 -1.14 -13.32 -1.91
N THR A 77 -0.69 -14.53 -1.61
CA THR A 77 -1.53 -15.67 -1.20
C THR A 77 -1.13 -16.07 0.21
N GLY A 78 -2.09 -16.13 1.12
CA GLY A 78 -1.86 -16.51 2.52
C GLY A 78 -2.99 -17.33 3.12
N SER A 79 -2.86 -17.67 4.40
CA SER A 79 -3.94 -18.23 5.20
C SER A 79 -4.94 -17.14 5.62
N PRO A 80 -6.15 -17.50 6.08
CA PRO A 80 -7.15 -16.53 6.55
C PRO A 80 -6.57 -15.50 7.54
N GLY A 81 -7.01 -14.25 7.43
CA GLY A 81 -6.45 -13.09 8.11
C GLY A 81 -5.10 -12.60 7.54
N CYS A 82 -4.72 -13.06 6.34
CA CYS A 82 -3.42 -12.78 5.73
C CYS A 82 -2.22 -13.15 6.61
N ALA A 83 -2.26 -14.36 7.17
CA ALA A 83 -1.12 -15.00 7.82
C ALA A 83 -0.27 -15.77 6.80
N ASN A 84 1.04 -15.91 7.07
CA ASN A 84 1.99 -16.70 6.26
C ASN A 84 1.95 -16.37 4.76
N VAL A 85 1.80 -15.09 4.42
CA VAL A 85 1.59 -14.67 3.02
C VAL A 85 2.84 -14.86 2.19
N ARG A 86 2.69 -15.56 1.06
CA ARG A 86 3.64 -15.54 -0.05
C ARG A 86 3.33 -14.36 -0.95
N TRP A 87 4.18 -13.34 -0.91
CA TRP A 87 4.03 -12.16 -1.75
C TRP A 87 4.49 -12.42 -3.18
N LEU A 88 3.69 -12.00 -4.17
CA LEU A 88 3.93 -12.30 -5.59
C LEU A 88 5.04 -11.46 -6.24
N SER A 89 5.28 -10.25 -5.72
CA SER A 89 6.31 -9.32 -6.21
C SER A 89 6.64 -8.31 -5.11
N ALA A 90 7.64 -7.44 -5.31
CA ALA A 90 7.88 -6.32 -4.40
C ALA A 90 6.71 -5.30 -4.41
N PRO A 91 6.56 -4.44 -3.39
CA PRO A 91 5.54 -3.39 -3.39
C PRO A 91 5.61 -2.49 -4.62
N LYS A 92 4.47 -2.24 -5.25
CA LYS A 92 4.31 -1.26 -6.32
C LYS A 92 3.76 0.04 -5.76
N PHE A 93 4.49 1.14 -5.91
CA PHE A 93 4.09 2.46 -5.42
C PHE A 93 3.35 3.25 -6.49
N ALA A 94 2.08 3.55 -6.26
CA ALA A 94 1.21 4.26 -7.20
C ALA A 94 1.36 5.78 -7.15
N THR A 95 1.79 6.33 -6.00
CA THR A 95 1.80 7.77 -5.77
C THR A 95 3.01 8.21 -4.97
N LYS A 96 3.37 9.50 -5.09
CA LYS A 96 4.37 10.16 -4.25
C LYS A 96 3.92 11.60 -3.98
N ARG A 97 3.85 12.01 -2.71
CA ARG A 97 3.44 13.37 -2.31
C ARG A 97 4.31 13.88 -1.16
N LEU A 98 4.62 15.17 -1.19
CA LEU A 98 5.24 15.88 -0.08
C LEU A 98 4.15 16.32 0.90
N GLN A 99 4.38 16.12 2.20
CA GLN A 99 3.48 16.54 3.27
C GLN A 99 4.31 17.26 4.33
N CYS A 100 3.79 18.37 4.88
CA CYS A 100 4.47 19.20 5.87
C CYS A 100 3.48 19.63 6.95
N ASN A 101 3.99 20.10 8.09
CA ASN A 101 3.19 20.78 9.13
C ASN A 101 1.98 19.97 9.61
N GLY A 102 2.13 18.65 9.78
CA GLY A 102 1.07 17.76 10.26
C GLY A 102 -0.11 17.57 9.30
N ALA A 103 0.03 17.92 8.02
CA ALA A 103 -1.06 17.80 7.05
C ALA A 103 -1.20 16.38 6.50
N GLY A 104 -2.38 15.76 6.68
CA GLY A 104 -2.76 14.57 5.93
C GLY A 104 -3.11 14.92 4.48
N VAL A 105 -2.77 14.02 3.54
CA VAL A 105 -3.07 14.22 2.13
C VAL A 105 -3.70 12.96 1.56
N PHE A 106 -4.70 13.13 0.69
CA PHE A 106 -5.30 12.04 -0.07
C PHE A 106 -4.36 11.57 -1.19
N HIS A 107 -4.12 10.28 -1.28
CA HIS A 107 -3.38 9.63 -2.36
C HIS A 107 -4.37 8.82 -3.21
N SER A 108 -4.25 8.86 -4.53
CA SER A 108 -4.99 7.98 -5.43
C SER A 108 -4.15 7.72 -6.67
N GLY A 109 -4.00 6.44 -7.02
CA GLY A 109 -3.25 6.00 -8.18
C GLY A 109 -3.47 4.52 -8.44
N GLY A 110 -3.01 4.05 -9.58
CA GLY A 110 -3.14 2.66 -9.99
C GLY A 110 -2.13 2.34 -11.07
N ASP A 111 -2.04 1.06 -11.40
CA ASP A 111 -1.15 0.57 -12.44
C ASP A 111 -1.67 -0.79 -12.94
N TYR A 112 -0.89 -1.41 -13.81
CA TYR A 112 -1.09 -2.76 -14.30
C TYR A 112 -0.12 -3.74 -13.62
N SER A 113 -0.56 -4.98 -13.39
CA SER A 113 0.29 -6.03 -12.87
C SER A 113 0.10 -7.36 -13.59
N PHE A 114 1.06 -7.68 -14.47
CA PHE A 114 1.06 -8.95 -15.20
C PHE A 114 1.13 -10.18 -14.28
N ILE A 115 1.90 -10.10 -13.19
CA ILE A 115 1.98 -11.20 -12.20
C ILE A 115 0.64 -11.34 -11.47
N ALA A 116 0.00 -10.23 -11.10
CA ALA A 116 -1.28 -10.29 -10.40
C ALA A 116 -2.40 -10.82 -11.32
N LYS A 117 -2.37 -10.49 -12.61
CA LYS A 117 -3.24 -11.10 -13.62
C LYS A 117 -3.09 -12.62 -13.65
N GLN A 118 -1.85 -13.12 -13.76
CA GLN A 118 -1.60 -14.56 -13.88
C GLN A 118 -2.02 -15.35 -12.63
N SER A 119 -1.96 -14.73 -11.46
CA SER A 119 -2.28 -15.36 -10.18
C SER A 119 -3.58 -14.83 -9.58
N PHE A 120 -4.48 -14.21 -10.36
CA PHE A 120 -5.66 -13.54 -9.84
C PHE A 120 -6.50 -14.46 -8.95
N ASP A 121 -6.76 -15.69 -9.41
CA ASP A 121 -7.58 -16.67 -8.69
C ASP A 121 -6.91 -17.20 -7.40
N GLU A 122 -5.59 -17.05 -7.27
CA GLU A 122 -4.83 -17.46 -6.08
C GLU A 122 -4.65 -16.32 -5.07
N ILE A 123 -4.85 -15.07 -5.49
CA ILE A 123 -4.67 -13.91 -4.61
C ILE A 123 -5.85 -13.86 -3.66
N ASN A 124 -5.54 -13.84 -2.37
CA ASN A 124 -6.53 -13.59 -1.32
C ASN A 124 -6.08 -12.50 -0.35
N CYS A 125 -4.86 -11.99 -0.51
CA CYS A 125 -4.26 -11.02 0.38
C CYS A 125 -3.60 -9.89 -0.37
N ALA A 126 -3.71 -8.70 0.19
CA ALA A 126 -2.90 -7.56 -0.20
C ALA A 126 -2.33 -6.87 1.04
N GLN A 127 -1.21 -6.18 0.88
CA GLN A 127 -0.73 -5.23 1.87
C GLN A 127 -0.59 -3.83 1.27
N ARG A 128 -1.13 -2.86 1.99
CA ARG A 128 -0.86 -1.44 1.79
C ARG A 128 0.50 -1.11 2.37
N VAL A 129 1.36 -0.51 1.55
CA VAL A 129 2.70 -0.05 1.94
C VAL A 129 2.78 1.46 1.84
N ILE A 130 2.98 2.13 2.97
CA ILE A 130 3.29 3.56 3.03
C ILE A 130 4.78 3.71 3.32
N LYS A 131 5.51 4.30 2.39
CA LYS A 131 6.93 4.60 2.54
C LYS A 131 7.10 6.10 2.73
N CYS A 132 7.74 6.50 3.82
CA CYS A 132 8.07 7.89 4.11
C CYS A 132 9.58 8.10 4.09
N LYS A 133 10.04 9.19 3.46
CA LYS A 133 11.42 9.68 3.53
C LYS A 133 11.43 11.10 4.10
N GLY A 134 12.33 11.36 5.05
CA GLY A 134 12.50 12.68 5.67
C GLY A 134 12.07 12.68 7.13
N LYS A 135 11.33 13.70 7.57
CA LYS A 135 10.80 13.76 8.94
C LYS A 135 9.41 13.14 8.96
N CYS A 136 9.39 11.83 9.15
CA CYS A 136 8.18 11.04 9.30
C CYS A 136 7.59 11.20 10.71
N ASN A 137 6.59 10.39 11.08
CA ASN A 137 5.80 10.65 12.29
C ASN A 137 6.54 10.28 13.56
#